data_AF-A0A642C0Y2-F1
#
_entry.id   AF-A0A642C0Y2-F1
#
_cell.length_a   1.000
_cell.length_b   1.000
_cell.length_c   1.000
_cell.angle_alpha   90.00
_cell.angle_beta   90.00
_cell.angle_gamma   90.00
#
_symmetry.space_group_name_H-M   'P 1'
#
loop_
_entity.id
_entity.type
_entity.pdbx_description
1 polymer ?
#
loop_
_entity_poly.entity_id
_entity_poly.type
_entity_poly.pdbx_seq_one_letter_code
_entity_poly.pdbx_strand_id
1 'polypeptide(L)'
;KRIRATGFSKITDVAGKDYPAAILFLQKRWEDANGNVYAKRIGTLVTYYYHSTDWKNNATYEIMYGDITSRPEYKPHMMRLQVTENYTVNSKGESVPIHEVAWGDENDEPTHLYLQFTSSHGGAYVGSPGNSLWIDNVKLVY
;
A
#
# COMPACT_ATOMS: atom_id res chain seq x y z
N LYS A 1 19.02 -11.29 3.30
CA LYS A 1 19.77 -10.27 2.53
C LYS A 1 18.82 -9.71 1.49
N ARG A 2 18.64 -8.39 1.44
CA ARG A 2 17.73 -7.76 0.47
C ARG A 2 18.41 -7.66 -0.88
N ILE A 3 17.73 -8.10 -1.93
CA ILE A 3 18.23 -8.18 -3.30
C ILE A 3 17.24 -7.57 -4.28
N ARG A 4 17.71 -7.23 -5.48
CA ARG A 4 16.90 -6.97 -6.67
C ARG A 4 17.12 -8.07 -7.69
N ALA A 5 16.05 -8.74 -8.13
CA ALA A 5 16.13 -9.85 -9.08
C ALA A 5 15.01 -9.74 -10.14
N THR A 6 15.30 -9.07 -11.25
CA THR A 6 14.34 -8.80 -12.34
C THR A 6 14.19 -9.94 -13.35
N GLY A 7 15.06 -10.95 -13.29
CA GLY A 7 15.13 -12.04 -14.27
C GLY A 7 15.87 -11.69 -15.57
N PHE A 8 16.08 -10.41 -15.87
CA PHE A 8 16.76 -9.94 -17.09
C PHE A 8 18.16 -9.36 -16.86
N SER A 9 18.53 -9.13 -15.60
CA SER A 9 19.82 -8.58 -15.22
C SER A 9 20.42 -9.31 -14.03
N LYS A 10 21.72 -9.07 -13.79
CA LYS A 10 22.43 -9.60 -12.63
C LYS A 10 21.71 -9.20 -11.34
N ILE A 11 21.54 -10.15 -10.43
CA ILE A 11 21.01 -9.89 -9.09
C ILE A 11 21.95 -8.93 -8.37
N THR A 12 21.39 -7.84 -7.82
CA THR A 12 22.14 -6.85 -7.06
C THR A 12 21.69 -6.80 -5.61
N ASP A 13 22.62 -6.43 -4.73
CA ASP A 13 22.31 -6.16 -3.33
C ASP A 13 21.61 -4.82 -3.19
N VAL A 14 20.62 -4.76 -2.30
CA VAL A 14 19.91 -3.54 -1.97
C VAL A 14 20.11 -3.26 -0.49
N ALA A 15 20.52 -2.03 -0.16
CA ALA A 15 20.74 -1.61 1.22
C ALA A 15 19.44 -1.63 2.05
N GLY A 16 19.61 -1.78 3.36
CA GLY A 16 18.52 -1.77 4.33
C GLY A 16 17.89 -3.15 4.58
N LYS A 17 17.03 -3.19 5.59
CA LYS A 17 16.28 -4.39 5.96
C LYS A 17 14.97 -4.45 5.19
N ASP A 18 14.54 -5.66 4.84
CA ASP A 18 13.23 -5.91 4.26
C ASP A 18 12.22 -6.26 5.36
N TYR A 19 10.98 -5.85 5.17
CA TYR A 19 9.91 -5.97 6.16
C TYR A 19 8.60 -6.36 5.48
N PRO A 20 7.85 -7.30 6.06
CA PRO A 20 6.46 -7.49 5.74
C PRO A 20 5.64 -6.25 6.07
N ALA A 21 4.53 -6.06 5.35
CA ALA A 21 3.61 -4.96 5.60
C ALA A 21 2.15 -5.36 5.34
N ALA A 22 1.24 -4.71 6.06
CA ALA A 22 -0.18 -4.63 5.70
C ALA A 22 -0.52 -3.18 5.36
N ILE A 23 -1.14 -2.99 4.20
CA ILE A 23 -1.41 -1.69 3.60
C ILE A 23 -2.88 -1.68 3.20
N LEU A 24 -3.63 -0.69 3.67
CA LEU A 24 -4.99 -0.44 3.24
C LEU A 24 -5.17 1.03 2.91
N PHE A 25 -5.74 1.29 1.74
CA PHE A 25 -6.13 2.61 1.31
C PHE A 25 -7.61 2.63 0.97
N LEU A 26 -8.33 3.59 1.55
CA LEU A 26 -9.67 3.98 1.09
C LEU A 26 -9.50 5.13 0.11
N GLN A 27 -10.08 4.98 -1.08
CA GLN A 27 -9.90 5.94 -2.17
C GLN A 27 -11.25 6.34 -2.75
N LYS A 28 -11.37 7.62 -3.09
CA LYS A 28 -12.42 8.12 -3.97
C LYS A 28 -11.83 8.30 -5.35
N ARG A 29 -12.15 7.37 -6.25
CA ARG A 29 -11.61 7.35 -7.62
C ARG A 29 -12.59 7.93 -8.63
N TRP A 30 -12.05 8.54 -9.68
CA TRP A 30 -12.78 8.95 -10.88
C TRP A 30 -11.92 8.75 -12.12
N GLU A 31 -12.58 8.71 -13.28
CA GLU A 31 -11.95 8.57 -14.58
C GLU A 31 -12.20 9.84 -15.40
N ASP A 32 -11.18 10.32 -16.12
CA ASP A 32 -11.37 11.40 -17.09
C ASP A 32 -11.87 10.86 -18.46
N ALA A 33 -12.15 11.76 -19.41
CA ALA A 33 -12.62 11.37 -20.74
C ALA A 33 -11.60 10.52 -21.54
N ASN A 34 -10.32 10.60 -21.20
CA ASN A 34 -9.26 9.85 -21.87
C ASN A 34 -9.10 8.44 -21.30
N GLY A 35 -9.70 8.16 -20.14
CA GLY A 35 -9.57 6.89 -19.45
C GLY A 35 -8.46 6.87 -18.40
N ASN A 36 -7.93 8.04 -18.02
CA ASN A 36 -6.97 8.15 -16.93
C ASN A 36 -7.71 8.08 -15.58
N VAL A 37 -7.19 7.29 -14.65
CA VAL A 37 -7.81 7.10 -13.34
C VAL A 37 -7.11 7.96 -12.29
N TYR A 38 -7.88 8.75 -11.57
CA TYR A 38 -7.43 9.59 -10.47
C TYR A 38 -8.03 9.13 -9.14
N ALA A 39 -7.40 9.50 -8.04
CA ALA A 39 -7.87 9.20 -6.70
C ALA A 39 -7.60 10.34 -5.71
N LYS A 40 -8.54 10.54 -4.79
CA LYS A 40 -8.27 11.15 -3.49
C LYS A 40 -8.07 10.05 -2.45
N ARG A 41 -7.08 10.20 -1.56
CA ARG A 41 -6.87 9.29 -0.43
C ARG A 41 -7.77 9.68 0.76
N ILE A 42 -8.77 8.85 1.05
CA ILE A 42 -9.74 9.10 2.12
C ILE A 42 -9.28 8.52 3.46
N GLY A 43 -8.71 7.32 3.42
CA GLY A 43 -8.28 6.59 4.61
C GLY A 43 -6.97 5.85 4.35
N THR A 44 -6.09 5.83 5.34
CA THR A 44 -4.77 5.22 5.26
C THR A 44 -4.49 4.34 6.47
N LEU A 45 -4.08 3.11 6.20
CA LEU A 45 -3.48 2.18 7.16
C LEU A 45 -2.23 1.62 6.51
N VAL A 46 -1.09 1.81 7.16
CA VAL A 46 0.18 1.19 6.75
C VAL A 46 0.90 0.72 7.99
N THR A 47 1.09 -0.59 8.13
CA THR A 47 1.84 -1.19 9.23
C THR A 47 2.96 -2.07 8.70
N TYR A 48 4.13 -1.96 9.32
CA TYR A 48 5.33 -2.73 8.98
C TYR A 48 5.67 -3.63 10.16
N TYR A 49 6.00 -4.88 9.87
CA TYR A 49 6.36 -5.86 10.88
C TYR A 49 7.89 -5.89 11.04
N TYR A 50 8.41 -5.13 12.00
CA TYR A 50 9.85 -4.95 12.20
C TYR A 50 10.56 -6.16 12.84
N HIS A 51 9.80 -6.97 13.57
CA HIS A 51 10.28 -8.09 14.37
C HIS A 51 9.43 -9.33 14.11
N SER A 52 10.07 -10.49 14.20
CA SER A 52 9.36 -11.77 14.27
C SER A 52 8.55 -11.83 15.56
N THR A 53 7.43 -12.53 15.50
CA THR A 53 6.53 -12.75 16.63
C THR A 53 5.89 -14.11 16.51
N ASP A 54 5.44 -14.66 17.63
CA ASP A 54 4.41 -15.70 17.63
C ASP A 54 3.10 -15.17 17.05
N TRP A 55 2.16 -16.08 16.81
CA TRP A 55 0.81 -15.74 16.36
C TRP A 55 0.16 -14.66 17.24
N LYS A 56 -0.35 -13.60 16.60
CA LYS A 56 -1.06 -12.51 17.27
C LYS A 56 -2.54 -12.57 16.92
N ASN A 57 -3.35 -13.04 17.87
CA ASN A 57 -4.81 -13.03 17.73
C ASN A 57 -5.35 -11.59 17.83
N ASN A 58 -6.37 -11.28 17.03
CA ASN A 58 -7.07 -9.99 17.04
C ASN A 58 -6.17 -8.76 16.84
N ALA A 59 -5.07 -8.90 16.08
CA ALA A 59 -4.27 -7.75 15.67
C ALA A 59 -5.16 -6.74 14.93
N THR A 60 -5.27 -5.53 15.48
CA THR A 60 -6.17 -4.48 15.00
C THR A 60 -5.36 -3.22 14.72
N TYR A 61 -5.65 -2.59 13.58
CA TYR A 61 -4.95 -1.39 13.13
C TYR A 61 -5.98 -0.32 12.74
N GLU A 62 -5.73 0.93 13.12
CA GLU A 62 -6.59 2.06 12.79
C GLU A 62 -6.48 2.41 11.30
N ILE A 63 -7.62 2.69 10.67
CA ILE A 63 -7.67 3.40 9.39
C ILE A 63 -7.74 4.89 9.73
N MET A 64 -6.66 5.61 9.43
CA MET A 64 -6.58 7.04 9.69
C MET A 64 -7.21 7.81 8.53
N TYR A 65 -8.22 8.61 8.80
CA TYR A 65 -8.99 9.36 7.81
C TYR A 65 -8.40 10.75 7.54
N GLY A 66 -8.59 11.24 6.31
CA GLY A 66 -8.18 12.57 5.86
C GLY A 66 -6.68 12.71 5.58
N ASP A 67 -6.19 13.96 5.61
CA ASP A 67 -4.76 14.26 5.53
C ASP A 67 -4.07 13.89 6.85
N ILE A 68 -3.28 12.82 6.81
CA ILE A 68 -2.58 12.29 7.99
C ILE A 68 -1.17 12.87 8.16
N THR A 69 -0.74 13.82 7.32
CA THR A 69 0.67 14.30 7.31
C THR A 69 1.14 14.92 8.62
N SER A 70 0.21 15.40 9.45
CA SER A 70 0.48 15.96 10.78
C SER A 70 0.49 14.92 11.90
N ARG A 71 0.07 13.68 11.64
CA ARG A 71 -0.01 12.61 12.65
C ARG A 71 1.39 12.06 12.98
N PRO A 72 1.66 11.70 14.25
CA PRO A 72 2.97 11.15 14.64
C PRO A 72 3.27 9.79 13.99
N GLU A 73 2.26 9.02 13.62
CA GLU A 73 2.39 7.74 12.91
C GLU A 73 2.81 7.92 11.44
N TYR A 74 2.66 9.14 10.89
CA TYR A 74 2.91 9.40 9.49
C TYR A 74 4.39 9.22 9.12
N LYS A 75 4.63 8.28 8.22
CA LYS A 75 5.95 8.02 7.65
C LYS A 75 5.92 8.40 6.18
N PRO A 76 6.44 9.57 5.76
CA PRO A 76 6.31 10.05 4.38
C PRO A 76 6.80 9.05 3.33
N HIS A 77 7.89 8.34 3.62
CA HIS A 77 8.46 7.32 2.73
C HIS A 77 7.59 6.06 2.57
N MET A 78 6.54 5.90 3.37
CA MET A 78 5.60 4.75 3.36
C MET A 78 4.16 5.16 3.08
N MET A 79 3.78 6.39 3.41
CA MET A 79 2.37 6.80 3.51
C MET A 79 2.01 8.03 2.67
N ARG A 80 2.99 8.70 2.05
CA ARG A 80 2.68 9.83 1.16
C ARG A 80 1.76 9.41 0.01
N LEU A 81 1.05 10.38 -0.55
CA LEU A 81 0.28 10.16 -1.77
C LEU A 81 1.19 9.58 -2.86
N GLN A 82 0.67 8.62 -3.61
CA GLN A 82 1.42 7.95 -4.68
C GLN A 82 2.76 7.36 -4.22
N VAL A 83 2.86 6.83 -2.99
CA VAL A 83 4.10 6.17 -2.50
C VAL A 83 4.52 4.99 -3.38
N THR A 84 3.56 4.25 -3.90
CA THR A 84 3.74 3.17 -4.87
C THR A 84 2.87 3.43 -6.10
N GLU A 85 3.38 3.03 -7.25
CA GLU A 85 2.60 3.04 -8.48
C GLU A 85 1.67 1.82 -8.48
N ASN A 86 0.37 2.07 -8.42
CA ASN A 86 -0.67 1.04 -8.46
C ASN A 86 -1.48 1.22 -9.74
N TYR A 87 -1.93 0.11 -10.30
CA TYR A 87 -2.67 0.08 -11.55
C TYR A 87 -4.10 -0.42 -11.32
N THR A 88 -5.01 -0.04 -12.20
CA THR A 88 -6.38 -0.53 -12.27
C THR A 88 -6.81 -0.65 -13.72
N VAL A 89 -7.86 -1.43 -13.97
CA VAL A 89 -8.52 -1.46 -15.27
C VAL A 89 -9.51 -0.30 -15.35
N ASN A 90 -9.41 0.52 -16.40
CA ASN A 90 -10.33 1.65 -16.67
C ASN A 90 -11.62 1.17 -17.37
N SER A 91 -12.55 2.10 -17.63
CA SER A 91 -13.82 1.81 -18.31
C SER A 91 -13.67 1.26 -19.74
N LYS A 92 -12.50 1.45 -20.36
CA LYS A 92 -12.13 0.97 -21.70
C LYS A 92 -11.46 -0.41 -21.68
N GLY A 93 -11.24 -0.99 -20.50
CA GLY A 93 -10.58 -2.30 -20.35
C GLY A 93 -9.05 -2.23 -20.34
N GLU A 94 -8.46 -1.05 -20.24
CA GLU A 94 -7.01 -0.84 -20.26
C GLU A 94 -6.44 -0.79 -18.84
N SER A 95 -5.27 -1.40 -18.63
CA SER A 95 -4.53 -1.29 -17.37
C SER A 95 -3.79 0.05 -17.32
N VAL A 96 -4.29 0.98 -16.51
CA VAL A 96 -3.76 2.34 -16.36
C VAL A 96 -3.29 2.58 -14.92
N PRO A 97 -2.30 3.46 -14.70
CA PRO A 97 -1.91 3.86 -13.35
C PRO A 97 -3.04 4.63 -12.66
N ILE A 98 -3.11 4.50 -11.34
CA ILE A 98 -3.97 5.32 -10.49
C ILE A 98 -3.16 6.54 -10.05
N HIS A 99 -3.62 7.73 -10.43
CA HIS A 99 -3.04 9.01 -10.04
C HIS A 99 -3.67 9.52 -8.74
N GLU A 100 -3.02 9.27 -7.61
CA GLU A 100 -3.44 9.80 -6.32
C GLU A 100 -2.98 11.25 -6.15
N VAL A 101 -3.91 12.19 -6.28
CA VAL A 101 -3.61 13.62 -6.49
C VAL A 101 -3.86 14.49 -5.26
N ALA A 102 -4.65 14.03 -4.30
CA ALA A 102 -4.92 14.77 -3.07
C ALA A 102 -5.38 13.84 -1.93
N TRP A 103 -5.35 14.38 -0.71
CA TRP A 103 -6.08 13.81 0.42
C TRP A 103 -7.58 14.11 0.30
N GLY A 104 -8.39 13.26 0.88
CA GLY A 104 -9.83 13.47 1.04
C GLY A 104 -10.15 14.46 2.15
N ASP A 105 -11.34 15.03 2.07
CA ASP A 105 -11.93 15.83 3.15
C ASP A 105 -13.01 15.04 3.93
N GLU A 106 -13.56 15.66 4.97
CA GLU A 106 -14.54 15.04 5.87
C GLU A 106 -15.85 14.63 5.19
N ASN A 107 -16.15 15.16 4.00
CA ASN A 107 -17.36 14.87 3.24
C ASN A 107 -17.10 13.87 2.09
N ASP A 108 -15.87 13.43 1.88
CA ASP A 108 -15.54 12.49 0.82
C ASP A 108 -15.89 11.04 1.22
N GLU A 109 -16.88 10.46 0.53
CA GLU A 109 -17.20 9.04 0.64
C GLU A 109 -16.22 8.19 -0.21
N PRO A 110 -15.59 7.14 0.36
CA PRO A 110 -14.70 6.26 -0.38
C PRO A 110 -15.49 5.38 -1.36
N THR A 111 -14.99 5.27 -2.59
CA THR A 111 -15.60 4.41 -3.63
C THR A 111 -14.84 3.10 -3.83
N HIS A 112 -13.59 3.03 -3.37
CA HIS A 112 -12.70 1.89 -3.56
C HIS A 112 -11.92 1.57 -2.29
N LEU A 113 -11.72 0.27 -2.04
CA LEU A 113 -10.82 -0.26 -1.03
C LEU A 113 -9.66 -0.97 -1.73
N TYR A 114 -8.45 -0.56 -1.39
CA TYR A 114 -7.21 -1.26 -1.74
C TYR A 114 -6.67 -1.93 -0.48
N LEU A 115 -6.44 -3.24 -0.51
CA LEU A 115 -5.83 -4.00 0.57
C LEU A 115 -4.68 -4.83 0.02
N GLN A 116 -3.50 -4.65 0.59
CA GLN A 116 -2.31 -5.41 0.27
C GLN A 116 -1.69 -5.98 1.54
N PHE A 117 -1.40 -7.27 1.47
CA PHE A 117 -0.49 -7.94 2.38
C PHE A 117 0.75 -8.35 1.59
N THR A 118 1.93 -8.02 2.10
CA THR A 118 3.19 -8.34 1.44
C THR A 118 4.23 -8.80 2.44
N SER A 119 4.99 -9.83 2.10
CA SER A 119 6.16 -10.24 2.89
C SER A 119 7.40 -9.36 2.64
N SER A 120 7.34 -8.46 1.63
CA SER A 120 8.39 -7.51 1.29
C SER A 120 7.81 -6.14 0.93
N HIS A 121 8.32 -5.09 1.54
CA HIS A 121 7.95 -3.71 1.19
C HIS A 121 8.82 -3.14 0.07
N GLY A 122 9.73 -3.93 -0.50
CA GLY A 122 10.76 -3.42 -1.39
C GLY A 122 10.27 -2.97 -2.77
N GLY A 123 9.03 -3.31 -3.12
CA GLY A 123 8.47 -3.10 -4.45
C GLY A 123 8.84 -4.21 -5.44
N ALA A 124 8.52 -4.00 -6.70
CA ALA A 124 8.71 -5.00 -7.75
C ALA A 124 10.16 -5.53 -7.77
N TYR A 125 10.29 -6.86 -7.69
CA TYR A 125 11.56 -7.59 -7.76
C TYR A 125 12.58 -7.26 -6.66
N VAL A 126 12.20 -6.51 -5.62
CA VAL A 126 13.10 -6.14 -4.52
C VAL A 126 12.58 -6.73 -3.22
N GLY A 127 13.39 -7.53 -2.55
CA GLY A 127 13.02 -8.16 -1.29
C GLY A 127 14.09 -9.10 -0.75
N SER A 128 13.81 -9.75 0.37
CA SER A 128 14.67 -10.79 0.95
C SER A 128 14.04 -12.16 0.76
N PRO A 129 14.69 -13.10 0.03
CA PRO A 129 14.24 -14.48 -0.03
C PRO A 129 14.08 -15.08 1.38
N GLY A 130 12.99 -15.81 1.61
CA GLY A 130 12.65 -16.41 2.90
C GLY A 130 11.80 -15.53 3.84
N ASN A 131 11.60 -14.24 3.52
CA ASN A 131 10.64 -13.42 4.27
C ASN A 131 9.23 -14.02 4.15
N SER A 132 8.58 -14.22 5.29
CA SER A 132 7.27 -14.84 5.40
C SER A 132 6.32 -13.93 6.20
N LEU A 133 5.06 -13.88 5.77
CA LEU A 133 3.97 -13.21 6.47
C LEU A 133 2.78 -14.17 6.48
N TRP A 134 2.32 -14.53 7.68
CA TRP A 134 1.20 -15.43 7.89
C TRP A 134 0.03 -14.64 8.44
N ILE A 135 -1.12 -14.73 7.79
CA ILE A 135 -2.34 -13.99 8.11
C ILE A 135 -3.51 -14.94 7.97
N ASP A 136 -4.47 -14.85 8.89
CA ASP A 136 -5.71 -15.61 8.85
C ASP A 136 -6.88 -14.76 9.38
N ASN A 137 -8.10 -15.05 8.93
CA ASN A 137 -9.36 -14.45 9.36
C ASN A 137 -9.40 -12.91 9.37
N VAL A 138 -9.04 -12.29 8.23
CA VAL A 138 -9.11 -10.84 8.05
C VAL A 138 -10.56 -10.36 8.08
N LYS A 139 -10.85 -9.33 8.87
CA LYS A 139 -12.14 -8.63 8.89
C LYS A 139 -11.94 -7.12 8.84
N LEU A 140 -12.87 -6.43 8.18
CA LEU A 140 -13.01 -4.98 8.29
C LEU A 140 -13.92 -4.67 9.49
N VAL A 141 -13.46 -3.81 10.39
CA VAL A 141 -14.27 -3.29 11.49
C VAL A 141 -14.76 -1.91 11.07
N TYR A 142 -16.07 -1.71 11.08
CA TYR A 142 -16.75 -0.48 10.68
C TYR A 142 -17.65 0.01 11.81
#